data_AF-C6T235-F1
#
_entry.id   AF-C6T235-F1
#
_cell.length_a   1.000
_cell.length_b   1.000
_cell.length_c   1.000
_cell.angle_alpha   90.00
_cell.angle_beta   90.00
_cell.angle_gamma   90.00
#
_symmetry.space_group_name_H-M   'P 1'
#
loop_
_entity.id
_entity.type
_entity.pdbx_description
1 polymer ?
#
loop_
_entity_poly.entity_id
_entity_poly.type
_entity_poly.pdbx_seq_one_letter_code
_entity_poly.pdbx_strand_id
1 'polypeptide(L)'
;MAKFNVVQKRRRALIAEKKRQLHGDPLTGKLKIKDQPLSLSGKRKRKLFKKWRRDQKDALQNGLVTMEDVQMAVAEAGDTKDTPRPSPKIHLKKKALKLKQLKRKGKNKRKSDVPADVSADAMVE
;
A
#
# COMPACT_ATOMS: atom_id res chain seq x y z
N MET A 1 -9.10 -36.83 25.33
CA MET A 1 -8.62 -35.70 24.49
C MET A 1 -8.38 -34.37 25.24
N ALA A 2 -8.11 -34.36 26.55
CA ALA A 2 -8.31 -33.15 27.38
C ALA A 2 -7.03 -32.37 27.80
N LYS A 3 -5.87 -33.00 27.98
CA LYS A 3 -4.72 -32.33 28.64
C LYS A 3 -3.88 -31.43 27.69
N PHE A 4 -3.58 -31.91 26.49
CA PHE A 4 -2.72 -31.18 25.54
C PHE A 4 -3.35 -29.86 25.08
N ASN A 5 -4.64 -29.86 24.76
CA ASN A 5 -5.35 -28.67 24.31
C ASN A 5 -5.37 -27.57 25.39
N VAL A 6 -5.50 -27.95 26.66
CA VAL A 6 -5.44 -27.00 27.78
C VAL A 6 -4.03 -26.38 27.88
N VAL A 7 -2.98 -27.20 27.80
CA VAL A 7 -1.59 -26.71 27.82
C VAL A 7 -1.30 -25.78 26.64
N GLN A 8 -1.74 -26.15 25.43
CA GLN A 8 -1.55 -25.33 24.24
C GLN A 8 -2.34 -24.01 24.34
N LYS A 9 -3.57 -24.01 24.86
CA LYS A 9 -4.35 -22.78 25.10
C LYS A 9 -3.60 -21.84 26.05
N ARG A 10 -3.07 -22.36 27.16
CA ARG A 10 -2.25 -21.57 28.11
C ARG A 10 -1.00 -21.01 27.45
N ARG A 11 -0.27 -21.84 26.69
CA ARG A 11 0.92 -21.39 25.94
C ARG A 11 0.60 -20.27 24.95
N ARG A 12 -0.52 -20.38 24.22
CA ARG A 12 -0.97 -19.33 23.27
C ARG A 12 -1.32 -18.02 23.99
N ALA A 13 -1.97 -18.10 25.15
CA ALA A 13 -2.29 -16.92 25.96
C ALA A 13 -1.02 -16.18 26.43
N LEU A 14 -0.05 -16.91 26.99
CA LEU A 14 1.23 -16.33 27.43
C LEU A 14 2.01 -15.67 26.28
N ILE A 15 2.04 -16.30 25.11
CA ILE A 15 2.67 -15.71 23.92
C ILE A 15 1.95 -14.42 23.50
N ALA A 16 0.61 -14.38 23.57
CA ALA A 16 -0.17 -13.21 23.23
C ALA A 16 0.06 -12.05 24.22
N GLU A 17 0.15 -12.34 25.52
CA GLU A 17 0.48 -11.36 26.55
C GLU A 17 1.88 -10.79 26.36
N LYS A 18 2.89 -11.65 26.15
CA LYS A 18 4.25 -11.20 25.84
C LYS A 18 4.29 -10.32 24.59
N LYS A 19 3.53 -10.66 23.56
CA LYS A 19 3.40 -9.84 22.34
C LYS A 19 2.80 -8.46 22.65
N ARG A 20 1.77 -8.39 23.50
CA ARG A 20 1.16 -7.12 23.95
C ARG A 20 2.11 -6.28 24.78
N GLN A 21 2.93 -6.89 25.64
CA GLN A 21 3.94 -6.17 26.41
C GLN A 21 5.05 -5.59 25.52
N LEU A 22 5.50 -6.33 24.50
CA LEU A 22 6.60 -5.90 23.63
C LEU A 22 6.18 -4.93 22.52
N HIS A 23 4.96 -5.05 21.98
CA HIS A 23 4.52 -4.30 20.80
C HIS A 23 3.22 -3.49 21.02
N GLY A 24 2.59 -3.64 22.18
CA GLY A 24 1.40 -2.89 22.52
C GLY A 24 1.73 -1.44 22.85
N ASP A 25 0.67 -0.64 22.86
CA ASP A 25 0.72 0.70 23.41
C ASP A 25 0.87 0.62 24.95
N PRO A 26 1.84 1.35 25.57
CA PRO A 26 2.10 1.27 27.01
C PRO A 26 0.90 1.66 27.89
N LEU A 27 0.01 2.52 27.41
CA LEU A 27 -1.16 2.94 28.20
C LEU A 27 -2.32 1.94 28.12
N THR A 28 -2.60 1.41 26.93
CA THR A 28 -3.79 0.57 26.71
C THR A 28 -3.49 -0.93 26.73
N GLY A 29 -2.23 -1.34 26.60
CA GLY A 29 -1.82 -2.75 26.49
C GLY A 29 -2.32 -3.44 25.21
N LYS A 30 -2.96 -2.70 24.29
CA LYS A 30 -3.49 -3.23 23.03
C LYS A 30 -2.40 -3.16 21.96
N LEU A 31 -2.41 -4.14 21.06
CA LEU A 31 -1.54 -4.10 19.87
C LEU A 31 -2.03 -3.02 18.92
N LYS A 32 -1.10 -2.24 18.35
CA LYS A 32 -1.42 -1.25 17.31
C LYS A 32 -1.95 -1.96 16.07
N ILE A 33 -3.20 -1.65 15.69
CA ILE A 33 -3.78 -2.08 14.42
C ILE A 33 -3.27 -1.11 13.37
N LYS A 34 -2.54 -1.62 12.37
CA LYS A 34 -2.13 -0.82 11.22
C LYS A 34 -3.29 -0.80 10.24
N ASP A 35 -3.83 0.37 9.95
CA ASP A 35 -4.81 0.53 8.89
C ASP A 35 -4.16 0.13 7.56
N GLN A 36 -4.83 -0.77 6.84
CA GLN A 36 -4.36 -1.17 5.53
C GLN A 36 -4.53 0.03 4.58
N PRO A 37 -3.49 0.41 3.82
CA PRO A 37 -3.63 1.49 2.88
C PRO A 37 -4.67 1.11 1.83
N LEU A 38 -5.79 1.84 1.79
CA LEU A 38 -6.80 1.68 0.76
C LEU A 38 -6.22 2.14 -0.58
N SER A 39 -5.83 1.19 -1.41
CA SER A 39 -5.31 1.50 -2.75
C SER A 39 -6.43 2.03 -3.63
N LEU A 40 -6.37 3.32 -3.95
CA LEU A 40 -7.29 3.93 -4.91
C LEU A 40 -6.84 3.63 -6.35
N SER A 41 -7.74 3.03 -7.13
CA SER A 41 -7.55 2.83 -8.58
C SER A 41 -7.19 4.15 -9.28
N GLY A 42 -6.34 4.08 -10.31
CA GLY A 42 -5.97 5.25 -11.13
C GLY A 42 -7.19 5.98 -11.71
N LYS A 43 -8.26 5.26 -12.06
CA LYS A 43 -9.53 5.87 -12.50
C LYS A 43 -10.18 6.70 -11.38
N ARG A 44 -10.15 6.22 -10.14
CA ARG A 44 -10.68 6.94 -8.97
C ARG A 44 -9.84 8.17 -8.66
N LYS A 45 -8.49 8.05 -8.69
CA LYS A 45 -7.58 9.20 -8.54
C LYS A 45 -7.88 10.29 -9.59
N ARG A 46 -8.03 9.90 -10.86
CA ARG A 46 -8.39 10.83 -11.95
C ARG A 46 -9.78 11.46 -11.74
N LYS A 47 -10.78 10.71 -11.28
CA LYS A 47 -12.13 11.23 -11.00
C LYS A 47 -12.11 12.24 -9.84
N LEU A 48 -11.40 11.93 -8.75
CA LEU A 48 -11.23 12.83 -7.61
C LEU A 48 -10.50 14.11 -8.04
N PHE A 49 -9.42 13.99 -8.83
CA PHE A 49 -8.70 15.15 -9.35
C PHE A 49 -9.56 16.02 -10.29
N LYS A 50 -10.40 15.40 -11.14
CA LYS A 50 -11.36 16.15 -11.96
C LYS A 50 -12.44 16.82 -11.12
N LYS A 51 -12.96 16.16 -10.08
CA LYS A 51 -13.92 16.77 -9.14
C LYS A 51 -13.28 17.95 -8.44
N TRP A 52 -12.09 17.77 -7.87
CA TRP A 52 -11.33 18.82 -7.22
C TRP A 52 -11.12 20.03 -8.14
N ARG A 53 -10.71 19.82 -9.40
CA ARG A 53 -10.58 20.92 -10.37
C ARG A 53 -11.91 21.64 -10.69
N ARG A 54 -13.04 20.93 -10.68
CA ARG A 54 -14.36 21.58 -10.85
C ARG A 54 -14.72 22.38 -9.61
N ASP A 55 -14.58 21.79 -8.42
CA ASP A 55 -14.83 22.46 -7.15
C ASP A 55 -13.99 23.75 -7.02
N GLN A 56 -12.71 23.72 -7.44
CA GLN A 56 -11.85 24.92 -7.49
C GLN A 56 -12.34 25.96 -8.51
N LYS A 57 -12.76 25.53 -9.71
CA LYS A 57 -13.31 26.44 -10.73
C LYS A 57 -14.62 27.09 -10.28
N ASP A 58 -15.50 26.30 -9.68
CA ASP A 58 -16.80 26.77 -9.17
C ASP A 58 -16.59 27.72 -7.99
N ALA A 59 -15.61 27.46 -7.12
CA ALA A 59 -15.23 28.38 -6.04
C ALA A 59 -14.72 29.73 -6.56
N LEU A 60 -13.92 29.74 -7.63
CA LEU A 60 -13.49 30.97 -8.30
C LEU A 60 -14.67 31.71 -8.98
N GLN A 61 -15.58 30.98 -9.64
CA GLN A 61 -16.72 31.57 -10.34
C GLN A 61 -17.78 32.15 -9.40
N ASN A 62 -18.01 31.49 -8.26
CA ASN A 62 -18.93 31.95 -7.23
C ASN A 62 -18.31 33.03 -6.32
N GLY A 63 -17.07 33.45 -6.58
CA GLY A 63 -16.35 34.44 -5.77
C GLY A 63 -16.02 33.96 -4.36
N LEU A 64 -16.09 32.66 -4.08
CA LEU A 64 -15.73 32.07 -2.78
C LEU A 64 -14.20 32.06 -2.57
N VAL A 65 -13.46 32.04 -3.67
CA VAL A 65 -12.00 32.24 -3.67
C VAL A 65 -11.72 33.46 -4.54
N THR A 66 -11.22 34.51 -3.93
CA THR A 66 -10.73 35.69 -4.64
C THR A 66 -9.28 35.45 -5.09
N MET A 67 -8.81 36.22 -6.07
CA MET A 67 -7.40 36.13 -6.49
C MET A 67 -6.43 36.46 -5.34
N GLU A 68 -6.86 37.27 -4.36
CA GLU A 68 -6.11 37.58 -3.14
C GLU A 68 -5.95 36.35 -2.25
N ASP A 69 -7.00 35.54 -2.08
CA ASP A 69 -6.91 34.28 -1.32
C ASP A 69 -5.92 33.30 -1.95
N VAL A 70 -5.87 33.26 -3.30
CA VAL A 70 -4.88 32.44 -4.03
C VAL A 70 -3.47 32.96 -3.79
N GLN A 71 -3.27 34.28 -3.81
CA GLN A 71 -1.95 34.88 -3.52
C GLN A 71 -1.50 34.61 -2.09
N MET A 72 -2.41 34.72 -1.12
CA MET A 72 -2.14 34.42 0.29
C MET A 72 -1.77 32.93 0.48
N ALA A 73 -2.52 32.01 -0.14
CA ALA A 73 -2.21 30.59 -0.08
C ALA A 73 -0.86 30.25 -0.74
N VAL A 74 -0.49 30.94 -1.84
CA VAL A 74 0.82 30.77 -2.50
C VAL A 74 1.95 31.34 -1.65
N ALA A 75 1.73 32.46 -0.96
CA ALA A 75 2.71 33.02 -0.03
C ALA A 75 2.93 32.09 1.18
N GLU A 76 1.86 31.59 1.80
CA GLU A 76 1.94 30.64 2.91
C GLU A 76 2.58 29.30 2.49
N ALA A 77 2.23 28.78 1.30
CA ALA A 77 2.85 27.59 0.75
C ALA A 77 4.32 27.81 0.35
N GLY A 78 4.68 29.04 -0.03
CA GLY A 78 6.05 29.45 -0.34
C GLY A 78 6.96 29.52 0.89
N ASP A 79 6.39 29.81 2.07
CA ASP A 79 7.12 29.82 3.33
C ASP A 79 7.26 28.42 3.98
N THR A 80 6.41 27.47 3.60
CA THR A 80 6.61 26.06 3.94
C THR A 80 7.62 25.42 3.00
N LYS A 81 8.89 25.51 3.41
CA LYS A 81 10.06 24.84 2.86
C LYS A 81 9.81 23.34 2.61
N ASP A 82 9.23 22.99 1.48
CA ASP A 82 9.45 21.70 0.82
C ASP A 82 10.88 21.71 0.25
N THR A 83 11.87 21.72 1.15
CA THR A 83 13.24 21.42 0.77
C THR A 83 13.22 20.03 0.12
N PRO A 84 13.62 19.87 -1.16
CA PRO A 84 13.76 18.55 -1.74
C PRO A 84 14.81 17.82 -0.90
N ARG A 85 14.35 16.89 -0.06
CA ARG A 85 15.21 16.10 0.80
C ARG A 85 16.22 15.40 -0.12
N PRO A 86 17.54 15.67 -0.01
CA PRO A 86 18.50 15.09 -0.94
C PRO A 86 18.41 13.57 -0.83
N SER A 87 18.05 12.91 -1.93
CA SER A 87 18.04 11.45 -2.02
C SER A 87 19.42 10.95 -1.59
N PRO A 88 19.53 10.01 -0.63
CA PRO A 88 20.82 9.52 -0.21
C PRO A 88 21.52 8.86 -1.41
N LYS A 89 22.66 9.40 -1.83
CA LYS A 89 23.53 8.77 -2.83
C LYS A 89 24.02 7.44 -2.26
N ILE A 90 23.43 6.34 -2.71
CA ILE A 90 23.91 5.00 -2.38
C ILE A 90 25.20 4.76 -3.15
N HIS A 91 26.35 4.86 -2.46
CA HIS A 91 27.62 4.41 -3.00
C HIS A 91 27.67 2.88 -2.98
N LEU A 92 27.21 2.24 -4.05
CA LEU A 92 27.45 0.82 -4.26
C LEU A 92 28.95 0.60 -4.49
N LYS A 93 29.69 0.26 -3.42
CA LYS A 93 31.03 -0.33 -3.60
C LYS A 93 30.84 -1.59 -4.44
N LYS A 94 31.38 -1.59 -5.66
CA LYS A 94 31.38 -2.73 -6.58
C LYS A 94 32.15 -3.89 -5.94
N LYS A 95 31.52 -4.65 -5.05
CA LYS A 95 31.92 -6.01 -4.74
C LYS A 95 31.00 -6.92 -5.51
N ALA A 96 31.55 -7.55 -6.54
CA ALA A 96 30.88 -8.51 -7.39
C ALA A 96 30.27 -9.63 -6.52
N LEU A 97 28.97 -9.56 -6.29
CA LEU A 97 28.19 -10.69 -5.81
C LEU A 97 28.14 -11.70 -6.95
N LYS A 98 29.06 -12.67 -6.93
CA LYS A 98 28.97 -13.88 -7.76
C LYS A 98 27.71 -14.63 -7.34
N LEU A 99 26.59 -14.35 -8.02
CA LEU A 99 25.40 -15.19 -7.93
C LEU A 99 25.78 -16.57 -8.47
N LYS A 100 26.02 -17.52 -7.57
CA LYS A 100 26.12 -18.93 -7.92
C LYS A 100 24.78 -19.33 -8.53
N GLN A 101 24.76 -19.52 -9.85
CA GLN A 101 23.62 -20.10 -10.54
C GLN A 101 23.34 -21.48 -9.93
N LEU A 102 22.25 -21.58 -9.17
CA LEU A 102 21.74 -22.84 -8.67
C LEU A 102 21.28 -23.66 -9.90
N LYS A 103 22.07 -24.67 -10.27
CA LYS A 103 21.67 -25.68 -11.25
C LYS A 103 20.42 -26.40 -10.72
N ARG A 104 19.25 -25.99 -11.20
CA ARG A 104 18.00 -26.73 -10.98
C ARG A 104 18.07 -28.01 -11.81
N LYS A 105 18.36 -29.13 -11.15
CA LYS A 105 18.07 -30.47 -11.71
C LYS A 105 16.56 -30.59 -11.85
N GLY A 106 16.08 -30.57 -13.10
CA GLY A 106 14.72 -30.94 -13.44
C GLY A 106 14.47 -32.41 -13.10
N LYS A 107 13.36 -32.67 -12.39
CA LYS A 107 12.75 -33.99 -12.31
C LYS A 107 11.24 -33.80 -12.32
N ASN A 108 10.62 -34.57 -13.23
CA ASN A 108 9.25 -35.05 -13.21
C ASN A 108 8.24 -34.28 -14.08
N LYS A 109 8.26 -34.69 -15.36
CA LYS A 109 7.12 -34.90 -16.26
C LYS A 109 5.78 -35.10 -15.54
N ARG A 110 4.78 -34.30 -15.88
CA ARG A 110 3.42 -34.77 -16.23
C ARG A 110 2.84 -33.82 -17.28
N LYS A 111 2.58 -34.37 -18.47
CA LYS A 111 1.75 -33.77 -19.51
C LYS A 111 0.29 -34.06 -19.15
N SER A 112 -0.57 -33.06 -19.31
CA SER A 112 -1.96 -33.29 -19.73
C SER A 112 -2.34 -32.08 -20.58
N ASP A 113 -2.49 -32.35 -21.87
CA ASP A 113 -3.16 -31.55 -22.89
C ASP A 113 -4.55 -31.11 -22.42
N VAL A 114 -4.96 -29.90 -22.81
CA VAL A 114 -6.15 -29.57 -23.63
C VAL A 114 -6.15 -28.03 -23.83
N PRO A 115 -6.13 -27.52 -25.07
CA PRO A 115 -6.72 -26.22 -25.40
C PRO A 115 -7.98 -26.43 -26.25
N ALA A 116 -9.09 -25.79 -25.87
CA ALA A 116 -10.30 -25.74 -26.69
C ALA A 116 -10.59 -24.28 -27.05
N ASP A 117 -10.25 -23.91 -28.28
CA ASP A 117 -10.86 -22.82 -29.03
C ASP A 117 -12.27 -23.23 -29.42
N VAL A 118 -13.32 -22.50 -29.02
CA VAL A 118 -14.57 -22.45 -29.79
C VAL A 118 -15.24 -21.08 -29.66
N SER A 119 -15.18 -20.36 -30.78
CA SER A 119 -16.20 -19.48 -31.38
C SER A 119 -16.81 -18.34 -30.56
N ALA A 120 -16.49 -17.13 -31.03
CA ALA A 120 -17.41 -16.01 -31.03
C ALA A 120 -18.64 -16.35 -31.89
N ASP A 121 -19.85 -16.07 -31.42
CA ASP A 121 -20.93 -15.59 -32.27
C ASP A 121 -21.95 -14.80 -31.43
N ALA A 122 -22.48 -13.76 -32.04
CA ALA A 122 -23.35 -12.75 -31.50
C ALA A 122 -24.77 -13.28 -31.25
N MET A 123 -25.45 -12.77 -30.21
CA MET A 123 -26.90 -12.55 -30.29
C MET A 123 -27.29 -11.21 -29.67
N VAL A 124 -27.74 -10.34 -30.57
CA VAL A 124 -28.51 -9.12 -30.38
C VAL A 124 -29.92 -9.50 -29.92
N GLU A 125 -30.37 -8.95 -28.80
CA GLU A 125 -31.54 -8.08 -28.63
C GLU A 125 -31.38 -7.26 -27.34
#